data_AF-A0A562D6F7-F1
#
_entry.id   AF-A0A562D6F7-F1
#
_cell.length_a   1.000
_cell.length_b   1.000
_cell.length_c   1.000
_cell.angle_alpha   90.00
_cell.angle_beta   90.00
_cell.angle_gamma   90.00
#
_symmetry.space_group_name_H-M   'P 1'
#
loop_
_entity.id
_entity.type
_entity.pdbx_description
1 polymer ?
#
loop_
_entity_poly.entity_id
_entity_poly.type
_entity_poly.pdbx_seq_one_letter_code
_entity_poly.pdbx_strand_id
1 'polypeptide(L)' 'MSDWRCTVHRIDEPTDCVARLSLVLADDLTPTEVQDRARVLARQLFGHDVDVGEVEPEYWSTRRPPST' A
#
# COMPACT_ATOMS: atom_id res chain seq x y z
N MET A 1 -5.34 3.58 -14.34
CA MET A 1 -5.44 2.93 -13.02
C MET A 1 -4.17 3.31 -12.29
N SER A 2 -4.25 4.08 -11.21
CA SER A 2 -3.08 4.43 -10.41
C SER A 2 -2.81 3.31 -9.40
N ASP A 3 -1.66 2.68 -9.52
CA ASP A 3 -1.19 1.69 -8.55
C ASP A 3 -0.48 2.43 -7.41
N TRP A 4 -0.69 1.94 -6.20
CA TRP A 4 -0.15 2.53 -4.97
C TRP A 4 0.51 1.45 -4.12
N ARG A 5 1.47 1.83 -3.30
CA ARG A 5 2.08 0.94 -2.31
C ARG A 5 2.13 1.58 -0.94
N CYS A 6 2.04 0.77 0.09
CA CYS A 6 2.34 1.18 1.46
C CYS A 6 2.89 0.01 2.28
N THR A 7 3.63 0.34 3.34
CA THR A 7 4.07 -0.64 4.35
C THR A 7 3.04 -0.72 5.47
N VAL A 8 2.87 -1.91 6.02
CA VAL A 8 2.06 -2.16 7.21
C VAL A 8 3.02 -2.45 8.35
N HIS A 9 2.84 -1.78 9.48
CA HIS A 9 3.65 -1.95 10.68
C HIS A 9 2.77 -2.09 11.91
N ARG A 10 3.33 -2.63 12.99
CA ARG A 10 2.64 -2.67 14.28
C ARG A 10 2.60 -1.27 14.89
N ILE A 11 1.47 -0.93 15.51
CA ILE A 11 1.30 0.38 16.15
C ILE A 11 2.34 0.58 17.27
N ASP A 12 2.59 -0.47 18.06
CA ASP A 12 3.54 -0.45 19.17
C ASP A 12 5.00 -0.48 18.72
N GLU A 13 5.26 -0.97 17.50
CA GLU A 13 6.60 -1.15 16.95
C GLU A 13 6.62 -0.70 15.46
N PRO A 14 6.63 0.61 15.20
CA PRO A 14 6.49 1.15 13.84
C PRO A 14 7.68 0.83 12.91
N THR A 15 8.81 0.40 13.48
CA THR A 15 9.96 -0.13 12.73
C THR A 15 9.80 -1.59 12.32
N ASP A 16 8.86 -2.32 12.92
CA ASP A 16 8.58 -3.72 12.59
C ASP A 16 7.59 -3.79 11.40
N CYS A 17 8.16 -3.94 10.21
CA CYS A 17 7.38 -4.07 8.98
C CYS A 17 6.75 -5.46 8.90
N VAL A 18 5.43 -5.51 9.07
CA VAL A 18 4.64 -6.76 9.05
C VAL A 18 4.37 -7.20 7.62
N ALA A 19 4.08 -6.25 6.72
CA ALA A 19 3.75 -6.53 5.33
C ALA A 19 3.94 -5.31 4.43
N ARG A 20 3.91 -5.55 3.11
CA ARG A 20 3.80 -4.50 2.10
C ARG A 20 2.57 -4.74 1.25
N LEU A 21 1.73 -3.73 1.10
CA LEU A 21 0.53 -3.76 0.29
C LEU A 21 0.78 -3.06 -1.03
N SER A 22 0.41 -3.73 -2.13
CA SER A 22 0.22 -3.13 -3.44
C SER A 22 -1.28 -2.98 -3.69
N LEU A 23 -1.71 -1.76 -3.96
CA LEU A 23 -3.11 -1.34 -4.03
C LEU A 23 -3.42 -0.87 -5.45
N VAL A 24 -4.36 -1.55 -6.10
CA VAL A 24 -4.85 -1.20 -7.43
C VAL A 24 -6.22 -0.55 -7.25
N LEU A 25 -6.27 0.78 -7.33
CA LEU A 25 -7.47 1.57 -7.02
C LEU A 25 -7.93 2.41 -8.23
N ALA A 26 -9.13 2.98 -8.13
CA ALA A 26 -9.68 3.86 -9.16
C ALA A 26 -8.84 5.14 -9.37
N ASP A 27 -8.88 5.69 -10.59
CA ASP A 27 -7.93 6.69 -11.11
C ASP A 27 -7.99 8.10 -10.53
N ASP A 28 -8.94 8.40 -9.63
CA ASP A 28 -9.18 9.76 -9.14
C ASP A 28 -9.09 9.88 -7.62
N LEU A 29 -8.38 8.97 -6.97
CA LEU A 29 -8.20 9.03 -5.51
C LEU A 29 -7.02 9.90 -5.14
N THR A 30 -7.27 10.78 -4.17
CA THR A 30 -6.22 11.53 -3.49
C THR A 30 -5.37 10.59 -2.63
N PRO A 31 -4.09 10.92 -2.36
CA PRO A 31 -3.25 10.14 -1.46
C PRO A 31 -3.90 9.88 -0.10
N THR A 32 -4.64 10.87 0.44
CA THR A 32 -5.37 10.73 1.70
C THR A 32 -6.46 9.65 1.63
N GLU A 33 -7.25 9.61 0.56
CA GLU A 33 -8.29 8.59 0.37
C GLU A 33 -7.69 7.19 0.17
N VAL A 34 -6.55 7.11 -0.51
CA VAL A 34 -5.79 5.86 -0.66
C VAL A 34 -5.27 5.39 0.70
N GLN A 35 -4.75 6.29 1.53
CA GLN A 35 -4.25 5.99 2.87
C GLN A 35 -5.35 5.49 3.80
N ASP A 36 -6.53 6.13 3.81
CA ASP A 36 -7.66 5.67 4.62
C ASP A 36 -8.14 4.28 4.20
N ARG A 37 -8.19 4.00 2.89
CA ARG A 37 -8.51 2.67 2.38
C ARG A 37 -7.44 1.64 2.73
N ALA A 38 -6.17 2.01 2.62
CA ALA A 38 -5.05 1.16 3.01
C ALA A 38 -5.13 0.77 4.49
N ARG A 39 -5.47 1.72 5.38
CA ARG A 39 -5.70 1.44 6.81
C ARG A 39 -6.82 0.45 7.05
N VAL A 40 -7.97 0.64 6.38
CA VAL A 40 -9.10 -0.28 6.50
C VAL A 40 -8.70 -1.68 6.06
N LEU A 41 -8.02 -1.82 4.92
CA LEU A 41 -7.55 -3.11 4.41
C LEU A 41 -6.51 -3.76 5.33
N ALA A 42 -5.53 -2.98 5.82
CA ALA A 42 -4.51 -3.48 6.73
C ALA A 42 -5.16 -4.03 8.02
N ARG A 43 -6.14 -3.31 8.59
CA ARG A 43 -6.85 -3.76 9.78
C ARG A 43 -7.69 -5.01 9.53
N GLN A 44 -8.32 -5.11 8.36
CA GLN A 44 -9.10 -6.30 7.98
C GLN A 44 -8.23 -7.55 7.78
N LEU A 45 -7.00 -7.38 7.27
CA LEU A 45 -6.09 -8.49 6.95
C LEU A 45 -5.19 -8.89 8.12
N PHE A 46 -4.73 -7.94 8.93
CA PHE A 46 -3.72 -8.15 9.96
C PHE A 46 -4.21 -7.86 11.39
N GLY A 47 -5.45 -7.40 11.57
CA GLY A 47 -6.03 -7.07 12.87
C GLY A 47 -5.92 -5.59 13.25
N HIS A 48 -6.46 -5.22 14.41
CA HIS A 48 -6.58 -3.80 14.79
C HIS A 48 -5.28 -3.15 15.27
N ASP A 49 -4.24 -3.94 15.54
CA ASP A 49 -2.96 -3.49 16.12
C ASP A 49 -1.92 -3.06 15.06
N VAL A 50 -2.36 -2.84 13.83
CA VAL A 50 -1.51 -2.38 12.73
C VAL A 50 -1.93 -1.01 12.22
N ASP A 51 -0.95 -0.27 11.69
CA ASP A 51 -1.15 0.94 10.90
C ASP A 51 -0.37 0.85 9.58
N VAL A 52 -0.69 1.76 8.67
CA VAL A 52 -0.01 1.87 7.38
C VAL A 52 0.90 3.08 7.35
N GLY A 53 2.07 2.90 6.75
CA GLY A 53 2.98 4.00 6.42
C GLY A 53 2.41 4.91 5.33
N GLU A 54 3.22 5.88 4.92
CA GLU A 54 2.88 6.77 3.81
C GLU A 54 2.62 5.96 2.52
N VAL A 55 1.57 6.36 1.81
CA VAL A 55 1.22 5.76 0.52
C VAL A 55 2.00 6.44 -0.58
N GLU A 56 2.67 5.63 -1.39
CA GLU A 56 3.45 6.11 -2.53
C GLU A 56 2.85 5.56 -3.83
N PRO A 57 2.89 6.33 -4.94
CA PRO A 57 2.57 5.79 -6.25
C PRO A 57 3.49 4.62 -6.58
N GLU A 58 2.93 3.48 -6.95
CA GLU A 58 3.68 2.31 -7.36
C GLU A 58 3.80 2.31 -8.88
N TYR A 59 5.00 2.57 -9.40
CA TYR A 59 5.25 2.47 -10.83
C TYR A 59 5.58 1.03 -11.18
N TRP A 60 4.56 0.29 -11.63
CA TRP A 60 4.74 -1.01 -12.25
C TRP A 60 5.30 -0.77 -13.63
N SER A 61 6.61 -0.50 -13.70
CA SER A 61 7.30 -0.49 -14.98
C SER A 61 7.26 -1.92 -15.49
N THR A 62 6.31 -2.20 -16.37
CA THR A 62 6.31 -3.39 -17.23
C THR A 62 7.58 -3.30 -18.06
N ARG A 63 8.73 -3.70 -17.49
CA ARG A 63 9.89 -4.07 -18.29
C ARG A 63 9.41 -5.28 -19.07
N ARG A 64 8.84 -5.04 -20.28
CA ARG A 64 8.86 -6.07 -21.30
C ARG A 64 10.32 -6.52 -21.35
N PRO A 65 10.63 -7.80 -21.09
CA PRO A 65 11.95 -8.29 -21.47
C PRO A 65 12.13 -7.92 -22.95
N PRO A 66 13.30 -7.39 -23.35
CA PRO A 66 13.55 -7.15 -24.76
C PRO A 66 13.27 -8.45 -25.50
N SER A 67 12.33 -8.42 -26.45
CA SER A 67 12.08 -9.55 -27.33
C SER A 67 13.36 -9.83 -28.09
N THR A 68 14.06 -10.91 -27.73
CA THR A 68 15.19 -11.45 -28.48
C THR A 68 14.72 -12.13 -29.75
#